data_AF-A0A078K103-F1
#
_entry.id   AF-A0A078K103-F1
#
_cell.length_a   1.000
_cell.length_b   1.000
_cell.length_c   1.000
_cell.angle_alpha   90.00
_cell.angle_beta   90.00
_cell.angle_gamma   90.00
#
_symmetry.space_group_name_H-M   'P 1'
#
loop_
_entity.id
_entity.type
_entity.pdbx_description
1 polymer ?
#
loop_
_entity_poly.entity_id
_entity_poly.type
_entity_poly.pdbx_seq_one_letter_code
_entity_poly.pdbx_strand_id
1 'polypeptide(L)'
;KLEKQVEDLTLRLQLEKRMRVDVEESKTQENAKLQLALKEIQLQFKETEVSLLKEVEAAKKTAEIVPPVVKEEIPIVVDTELVEKLKSENDNLKSMVSSLEQKIDETEKKFKEKVKQALEAEDKIVNLKTAMHKLQETLEDVINENHVLKQSALSTPVKTASGRFFPSTPVKNLQNAEENQLAGTMFTTPARIQESRGGSHIDPQNEDVDDLINCVTKNVGFSQGKPVAAFTIYKCLLHWKSFEAERTNVFDRLIQMIGSAIKNEEDNANLAYWLSNTSTLLFMLQQSLRSGGTGATPLRKSPSLVRWMTKGFRSPAAEAIRPVDAKAPALHFKQQLAAYVEKIIEIMWDKLKKELNTSLTLCIQAPKTFKGTALMSDSTAKYWQGIIEGLDALLSTLKENFVPLVLIQKILSQAFSLINVQLWNSVMTRPDNCSFINGEYLKSGLEKLENWCLETNDEYAGSSWDELKHIRQAVGFLVCSELVF
;
A
#
# COMPACT_ATOMS: atom_id res chain seq x y z
N LYS A 1 -8.68 37.23 27.91
CA LYS A 1 -8.90 36.15 26.89
C LYS A 1 -7.57 35.64 26.34
N LEU A 2 -6.68 36.54 25.90
CA LEU A 2 -5.34 36.18 25.43
C LEU A 2 -4.47 35.55 26.52
N GLU A 3 -4.50 36.05 27.77
CA GLU A 3 -3.68 35.46 28.87
C GLU A 3 -3.97 33.97 29.06
N LYS A 4 -5.27 33.60 29.12
CA LYS A 4 -5.69 32.20 29.24
C LYS A 4 -5.24 31.31 28.07
N GLN A 5 -5.03 31.89 26.87
CA GLN A 5 -4.45 31.16 25.74
C GLN A 5 -2.93 31.03 25.85
N VAL A 6 -2.24 32.04 26.40
CA VAL A 6 -0.81 31.98 26.70
C VAL A 6 -0.51 30.96 27.80
N GLU A 7 -1.35 30.88 28.84
CA GLU A 7 -1.25 29.85 29.89
C GLU A 7 -1.43 28.44 29.34
N ASP A 8 -2.48 28.18 28.56
CA ASP A 8 -2.73 26.88 27.90
C ASP A 8 -1.57 26.47 26.96
N LEU A 9 -1.07 27.41 26.14
CA LEU A 9 0.09 27.15 25.28
C LEU A 9 1.37 26.90 26.09
N THR A 10 1.56 27.57 27.23
CA THR A 10 2.73 27.37 28.10
C THR A 10 2.69 25.98 28.75
N LEU A 11 1.53 25.54 29.23
CA LEU A 11 1.33 24.20 29.79
C LEU A 11 1.56 23.11 28.73
N ARG A 12 1.03 23.28 27.51
CA ARG A 12 1.28 22.35 26.40
C ARG A 12 2.76 22.28 26.03
N LEU A 13 3.45 23.42 25.99
CA LEU A 13 4.89 23.48 25.71
C LEU A 13 5.72 22.77 26.80
N GLN A 14 5.34 22.89 28.07
CA GLN A 14 5.99 22.16 29.17
C GLN A 14 5.75 20.64 29.09
N LEU A 15 4.54 20.21 28.74
CA LEU A 15 4.21 18.80 28.57
C LEU A 15 4.93 18.18 27.36
N GLU A 16 4.93 18.87 26.21
CA GLU A 16 5.69 18.49 25.01
C GLU A 16 7.20 18.39 25.30
N LYS A 17 7.76 19.31 26.10
CA LYS A 17 9.16 19.25 26.54
C LYS A 17 9.45 18.01 27.39
N ARG A 18 8.56 17.65 28.33
CA ARG A 18 8.73 16.45 29.16
C ARG A 18 8.69 15.19 28.29
N MET A 19 7.67 15.05 27.44
CA MET A 19 7.54 13.91 26.53
C MET A 19 8.77 13.73 25.63
N ARG A 20 9.42 14.82 25.19
CA ARG A 20 10.67 14.73 24.40
C ARG A 20 11.86 14.22 25.20
N VAL A 21 11.95 14.54 26.49
CA VAL A 21 12.98 13.97 27.39
C VAL A 21 12.71 12.49 27.60
N ASP A 22 11.47 12.12 27.96
CA ASP A 22 11.08 10.72 28.21
C ASP A 22 11.33 9.82 26.98
N VAL A 23 11.06 10.33 25.77
CA VAL A 23 11.32 9.64 24.50
C VAL A 23 12.81 9.48 24.21
N GLU A 24 13.63 10.52 24.44
CA GLU A 24 15.07 10.42 24.20
C GLU A 24 15.74 9.51 25.25
N GLU A 25 15.30 9.55 26.51
CA GLU A 25 15.76 8.63 27.55
C GLU A 25 15.45 7.17 27.20
N SER A 26 14.18 6.86 26.85
CA SER A 26 13.76 5.53 26.39
C SER A 26 14.61 5.03 25.20
N LYS A 27 14.81 5.90 24.19
CA LYS A 27 15.64 5.61 23.01
C LYS A 27 17.11 5.37 23.38
N THR A 28 17.68 6.09 24.35
CA THR A 28 19.05 5.79 24.82
C THR A 28 19.13 4.46 25.55
N GLN A 29 18.11 4.10 26.34
CA GLN A 29 18.05 2.82 27.03
C GLN A 29 17.91 1.64 26.04
N GLU A 30 17.07 1.79 25.02
CA GLU A 30 16.90 0.78 23.96
C GLU A 30 18.19 0.61 23.15
N ASN A 31 18.83 1.70 22.74
CA ASN A 31 20.11 1.65 22.01
C ASN A 31 21.21 0.98 22.85
N ALA A 32 21.26 1.21 24.18
CA ALA A 32 22.16 0.49 25.07
C ALA A 32 21.89 -1.02 25.12
N LYS A 33 20.61 -1.44 25.16
CA LYS A 33 20.22 -2.87 25.07
C LYS A 33 20.63 -3.50 23.74
N LEU A 34 20.40 -2.81 22.62
CA LEU A 34 20.80 -3.27 21.29
C LEU A 34 22.33 -3.42 21.16
N GLN A 35 23.10 -2.48 21.71
CA GLN A 35 24.57 -2.58 21.73
C GLN A 35 25.09 -3.74 22.60
N LEU A 36 24.38 -4.10 23.68
CA LEU A 36 24.71 -5.28 24.48
C LEU A 36 24.39 -6.58 23.72
N ALA A 37 23.19 -6.68 23.13
CA ALA A 37 22.80 -7.84 22.32
C ALA A 37 23.73 -8.06 21.11
N LEU A 38 24.17 -6.99 20.45
CA LEU A 38 25.13 -7.07 19.34
C LEU A 38 26.49 -7.60 19.79
N LYS A 39 26.98 -7.19 20.97
CA LYS A 39 28.23 -7.72 21.56
C LYS A 39 28.11 -9.20 21.94
N GLU A 40 26.96 -9.62 22.46
CA GLU A 40 26.67 -11.02 22.79
C GLU A 40 26.69 -11.91 21.53
N ILE A 41 26.00 -11.49 20.46
CA ILE A 41 26.01 -12.21 19.18
C ILE A 41 27.43 -12.27 18.59
N GLN A 42 28.22 -11.19 18.70
CA GLN A 42 29.64 -11.19 18.29
C GLN A 42 30.53 -12.12 19.13
N LEU A 43 30.18 -12.38 20.39
CA LEU A 43 30.89 -13.34 21.23
C LEU A 43 30.55 -14.78 20.80
N GLN A 44 29.26 -15.08 20.67
CA GLN A 44 28.77 -16.40 20.23
C GLN A 44 29.28 -16.76 18.83
N PHE A 45 29.39 -15.79 17.91
CA PHE A 45 30.01 -15.99 16.60
C PHE A 45 31.48 -16.45 16.70
N LYS A 46 32.27 -15.85 17.60
CA LYS A 46 33.67 -16.26 17.82
C LYS A 46 33.78 -17.62 18.51
N GLU A 47 32.88 -17.93 19.43
CA GLU A 47 32.86 -19.24 20.10
C GLU A 47 32.51 -20.36 19.13
N THR A 48 31.52 -20.13 18.25
CA THR A 48 31.15 -21.07 17.18
C THR A 48 32.24 -21.22 16.12
N GLU A 49 32.92 -20.14 15.71
CA GLU A 49 34.10 -20.20 14.83
C GLU A 49 35.21 -21.07 15.44
N VAL A 50 35.51 -20.91 16.73
CA VAL A 50 36.50 -21.75 17.44
C VAL A 50 36.05 -23.21 17.57
N SER A 51 34.74 -23.47 17.72
CA SER A 51 34.22 -24.85 17.74
C SER A 51 34.34 -25.52 16.37
N LEU A 52 33.98 -24.82 15.29
CA LEU A 52 34.11 -25.30 13.91
C LEU A 52 35.56 -25.67 13.58
N LEU A 53 36.52 -24.81 13.95
CA LEU A 53 37.94 -25.09 13.73
C LEU A 53 38.41 -26.36 14.45
N LYS A 54 37.92 -26.63 15.67
CA LYS A 54 38.21 -27.87 16.41
C LYS A 54 37.62 -29.10 15.72
N GLU A 55 36.40 -29.01 15.20
CA GLU A 55 35.77 -30.12 14.46
C GLU A 55 36.49 -30.41 13.15
N VAL A 56 36.90 -29.38 12.40
CA VAL A 56 37.70 -29.52 11.17
C VAL A 56 39.07 -30.15 11.47
N GLU A 57 39.74 -29.74 12.55
CA GLU A 57 41.03 -30.33 12.94
C GLU A 57 40.88 -31.77 13.45
N ALA A 58 39.79 -32.09 14.15
CA ALA A 58 39.45 -33.45 14.56
C ALA A 58 39.17 -34.36 13.36
N ALA A 59 38.36 -33.89 12.39
CA ALA A 59 38.06 -34.61 11.15
C ALA A 59 39.31 -34.85 10.30
N LYS A 60 40.24 -33.88 10.27
CA LYS A 60 41.54 -34.06 9.62
C LYS A 60 42.38 -35.14 10.31
N LYS A 61 42.41 -35.18 11.64
CA LYS A 61 43.13 -36.20 12.41
C LYS A 61 42.54 -37.60 12.23
N THR A 62 41.22 -37.76 12.15
CA THR A 62 40.61 -39.07 11.82
C THR A 62 40.91 -39.51 10.38
N ALA A 63 41.05 -38.58 9.43
CA ALA A 63 41.51 -38.92 8.08
C ALA A 63 42.99 -39.35 8.02
N GLU A 64 43.84 -38.83 8.92
CA GLU A 64 45.29 -39.10 8.95
C GLU A 64 45.68 -40.38 9.72
N ILE A 65 44.73 -40.98 10.47
CA ILE A 65 44.93 -42.20 11.29
C ILE A 65 44.72 -43.51 10.50
N VAL A 66 44.39 -43.45 9.20
CA VAL A 66 44.31 -44.63 8.33
C VAL A 66 45.72 -45.13 7.96
N PRO A 67 46.18 -46.31 8.43
CA PRO A 67 47.57 -46.74 8.23
C PRO A 67 47.83 -47.31 6.83
N PRO A 68 49.05 -47.14 6.26
CA PRO A 68 49.43 -47.80 5.03
C PRO A 68 49.77 -49.27 5.29
N VAL A 69 48.87 -50.20 4.94
CA VAL A 69 49.10 -51.65 5.07
C VAL A 69 49.22 -52.33 3.71
N VAL A 70 50.21 -53.21 3.62
CA VAL A 70 50.60 -53.97 2.44
C VAL A 70 49.72 -55.22 2.27
N LYS A 71 49.17 -55.38 1.06
CA LYS A 71 48.69 -56.64 0.43
C LYS A 71 47.97 -57.68 1.31
N GLU A 72 46.64 -57.75 1.19
CA GLU A 72 45.95 -58.97 0.74
C GLU A 72 44.52 -58.63 0.28
N GLU A 73 43.94 -59.48 -0.59
CA GLU A 73 42.77 -59.12 -1.41
C GLU A 73 41.43 -59.26 -0.67
N ILE A 74 40.78 -58.12 -0.37
CA ILE A 74 39.31 -58.03 -0.26
C ILE A 74 38.89 -56.76 -1.02
N PRO A 75 38.00 -56.84 -2.03
CA PRO A 75 37.64 -55.68 -2.84
C PRO A 75 36.73 -54.73 -2.05
N ILE A 76 37.31 -53.64 -1.54
CA ILE A 76 36.53 -52.49 -1.08
C ILE A 76 36.01 -51.78 -2.33
N VAL A 77 34.75 -52.06 -2.69
CA VAL A 77 34.01 -51.28 -3.68
C VAL A 77 33.67 -49.93 -3.04
N VAL A 78 34.63 -49.02 -3.09
CA VAL A 78 34.28 -47.60 -3.20
C VAL A 78 33.64 -47.47 -4.59
N ASP A 79 32.37 -47.06 -4.66
CA ASP A 79 31.68 -46.89 -5.93
C ASP A 79 32.38 -45.80 -6.76
N THR A 80 33.32 -46.20 -7.62
CA THR A 80 34.03 -45.32 -8.54
C THR A 80 33.05 -44.53 -9.40
N GLU A 81 31.91 -45.14 -9.75
CA GLU A 81 30.79 -44.52 -10.45
C GLU A 81 30.10 -43.43 -9.61
N LEU A 82 29.95 -43.60 -8.28
CA LEU A 82 29.39 -42.58 -7.40
C LEU A 82 30.37 -41.41 -7.24
N VAL A 83 31.66 -41.69 -7.09
CA VAL A 83 32.71 -40.66 -7.00
C VAL A 83 32.82 -39.88 -8.31
N GLU A 84 32.70 -40.54 -9.46
CA GLU A 84 32.69 -39.90 -10.78
C GLU A 84 31.43 -39.07 -11.03
N LYS A 85 30.24 -39.57 -10.60
CA LYS A 85 29.00 -38.78 -10.58
C LYS A 85 29.12 -37.53 -9.71
N LEU A 86 29.53 -37.67 -8.45
CA LEU A 86 29.72 -36.55 -7.53
C LEU A 86 30.76 -35.55 -8.05
N LYS A 87 31.81 -36.00 -8.73
CA LYS A 87 32.78 -35.13 -9.38
C LYS A 87 32.14 -34.35 -10.54
N SER A 88 31.38 -35.03 -11.41
CA SER A 88 30.67 -34.39 -12.54
C SER A 88 29.60 -33.39 -12.07
N GLU A 89 28.92 -33.70 -10.96
CA GLU A 89 27.93 -32.82 -10.33
C GLU A 89 28.60 -31.60 -9.69
N ASN A 90 29.74 -31.77 -9.03
CA ASN A 90 30.54 -30.68 -8.48
C ASN A 90 31.09 -29.75 -9.59
N ASP A 91 31.58 -30.31 -10.70
CA ASP A 91 32.01 -29.53 -11.87
C ASP A 91 30.83 -28.78 -12.52
N ASN A 92 29.64 -29.39 -12.58
CA ASN A 92 28.41 -28.75 -13.06
C ASN A 92 27.96 -27.61 -12.12
N LEU A 93 27.88 -27.85 -10.80
CA LEU A 93 27.58 -26.86 -9.78
C LEU A 93 28.55 -25.68 -9.86
N LYS A 94 29.86 -25.94 -10.03
CA LYS A 94 30.88 -24.91 -10.20
C LYS A 94 30.65 -24.07 -11.46
N SER A 95 30.26 -24.67 -12.58
CA SER A 95 29.88 -23.93 -13.78
C SER A 95 28.64 -23.04 -13.57
N MET A 96 27.66 -23.54 -12.81
CA MET A 96 26.43 -22.82 -12.49
C MET A 96 26.68 -21.66 -11.52
N VAL A 97 27.56 -21.83 -10.53
CA VAL A 97 28.05 -20.74 -9.67
C VAL A 97 28.73 -19.66 -10.51
N SER A 98 29.68 -20.01 -11.38
CA SER A 98 30.33 -19.02 -12.26
C SER A 98 29.34 -18.31 -13.20
N SER A 99 28.30 -19.00 -13.68
CA SER A 99 27.23 -18.36 -14.47
C SER A 99 26.36 -17.41 -13.66
N LEU A 100 26.11 -17.71 -12.38
CA LEU A 100 25.38 -16.84 -11.47
C LEU A 100 26.22 -15.62 -11.06
N GLU A 101 27.51 -15.78 -10.77
CA GLU A 101 28.46 -14.69 -10.51
C GLU A 101 28.49 -13.71 -11.69
N GLN A 102 28.63 -14.19 -12.93
CA GLN A 102 28.58 -13.33 -14.12
C GLN A 102 27.23 -12.58 -14.23
N LYS A 103 26.11 -13.25 -13.96
CA LYS A 103 24.79 -12.59 -13.98
C LYS A 103 24.67 -11.51 -12.90
N ILE A 104 25.23 -11.73 -11.71
CA ILE A 104 25.28 -10.74 -10.64
C ILE A 104 26.06 -9.51 -11.13
N ASP A 105 27.28 -9.67 -11.63
CA ASP A 105 28.10 -8.57 -12.18
C ASP A 105 27.38 -7.79 -13.30
N GLU A 106 26.71 -8.49 -14.21
CA GLU A 106 25.92 -7.86 -15.27
C GLU A 106 24.73 -7.07 -14.73
N THR A 107 24.05 -7.58 -13.70
CA THR A 107 22.95 -6.86 -13.04
C THR A 107 23.43 -5.66 -12.23
N GLU A 108 24.56 -5.77 -11.52
CA GLU A 108 25.20 -4.64 -10.85
C GLU A 108 25.57 -3.53 -11.82
N LYS A 109 26.16 -3.88 -12.97
CA LYS A 109 26.52 -2.91 -14.01
C LYS A 109 25.28 -2.18 -14.56
N LYS A 110 24.20 -2.92 -14.86
CA LYS A 110 22.90 -2.36 -15.29
C LYS A 110 22.27 -1.49 -14.20
N PHE A 111 22.43 -1.85 -12.92
CA PHE A 111 21.95 -1.05 -11.79
C PHE A 111 22.72 0.27 -11.65
N LYS A 112 24.07 0.21 -11.67
CA LYS A 112 24.95 1.39 -11.64
C LYS A 112 24.63 2.38 -12.78
N GLU A 113 24.34 1.87 -13.97
CA GLU A 113 23.92 2.70 -15.11
C GLU A 113 22.55 3.38 -14.89
N LYS A 114 21.55 2.64 -14.39
CA LYS A 114 20.23 3.21 -14.04
C LYS A 114 20.31 4.26 -12.94
N VAL A 115 21.16 4.05 -11.92
CA VAL A 115 21.41 5.04 -10.85
C VAL A 115 21.99 6.33 -11.43
N LYS A 116 22.94 6.23 -12.37
CA LYS A 116 23.49 7.40 -13.06
C LYS A 116 22.42 8.17 -13.85
N GLN A 117 21.58 7.46 -14.61
CA GLN A 117 20.47 8.08 -15.35
C GLN A 117 19.45 8.76 -14.42
N ALA A 118 19.20 8.20 -13.23
CA ALA A 118 18.32 8.81 -12.22
C ALA A 118 18.90 10.11 -11.66
N LEU A 119 20.20 10.16 -11.35
CA LEU A 119 20.89 11.38 -10.91
C LEU A 119 20.88 12.48 -11.98
N GLU A 120 21.13 12.11 -13.26
CA GLU A 120 21.04 13.05 -14.39
C GLU A 120 19.60 13.56 -14.62
N ALA A 121 18.58 12.79 -14.26
CA ALA A 121 17.18 13.23 -14.30
C ALA A 121 16.82 14.14 -13.11
N GLU A 122 17.37 13.87 -11.92
CA GLU A 122 17.18 14.68 -10.72
C GLU A 122 17.76 16.09 -10.90
N ASP A 123 18.97 16.22 -11.45
CA ASP A 123 19.58 17.52 -11.76
C ASP A 123 18.74 18.33 -12.76
N LYS A 124 18.19 17.68 -13.80
CA LYS A 124 17.25 18.32 -14.75
C LYS A 124 15.98 18.81 -14.04
N ILE A 125 15.45 18.06 -13.07
CA ILE A 125 14.29 18.47 -12.27
C ILE A 125 14.63 19.68 -11.39
N VAL A 126 15.81 19.72 -10.77
CA VAL A 126 16.29 20.88 -9.99
C VAL A 126 16.41 22.13 -10.87
N ASN A 127 17.00 21.99 -12.06
CA ASN A 127 17.13 23.09 -13.02
C ASN A 127 15.76 23.61 -13.49
N LEU A 128 14.83 22.72 -13.86
CA LEU A 128 13.46 23.09 -14.23
C LEU A 128 12.69 23.75 -13.07
N LYS A 129 12.85 23.26 -11.85
CA LYS A 129 12.23 23.85 -10.65
C LYS A 129 12.72 25.28 -10.41
N THR A 130 14.02 25.53 -10.59
CA THR A 130 14.62 26.88 -10.48
C THR A 130 14.11 27.81 -11.58
N ALA A 131 14.00 27.34 -12.82
CA ALA A 131 13.41 28.11 -13.92
C ALA A 131 11.93 28.45 -13.66
N MET A 132 11.15 27.50 -13.11
CA MET A 132 9.76 27.72 -12.72
C MET A 132 9.61 28.79 -11.63
N HIS A 133 10.49 28.81 -10.61
CA HIS A 133 10.45 29.84 -9.56
C HIS A 133 10.73 31.23 -10.14
N LYS A 134 11.71 31.36 -11.04
CA LYS A 134 11.99 32.63 -11.74
C LYS A 134 10.79 33.09 -12.58
N LEU A 135 10.12 32.17 -13.27
CA LEU A 135 8.90 32.51 -14.03
C LEU A 135 7.75 32.96 -13.11
N GLN A 136 7.59 32.34 -11.94
CA GLN A 136 6.60 32.77 -10.93
C GLN A 136 6.91 34.17 -10.39
N GLU A 137 8.18 34.47 -10.10
CA GLU A 137 8.64 35.79 -9.68
C GLU A 137 8.32 36.86 -10.76
N THR A 138 8.70 36.62 -12.02
CA THR A 138 8.37 37.55 -13.12
C THR A 138 6.87 37.69 -13.37
N LEU A 139 6.07 36.68 -13.08
CA LEU A 139 4.61 36.74 -13.22
C LEU A 139 4.00 37.63 -12.13
N GLU A 140 4.50 37.54 -10.90
CA GLU A 140 4.07 38.39 -9.79
C GLU A 140 4.45 39.86 -10.05
N ASP A 141 5.66 40.13 -10.55
CA ASP A 141 6.09 41.47 -10.96
C ASP A 141 5.18 42.05 -12.06
N VAL A 142 4.86 41.28 -13.10
CA VAL A 142 3.94 41.71 -14.17
C VAL A 142 2.52 41.93 -13.65
N ILE A 143 2.04 41.15 -12.68
CA ILE A 143 0.75 41.36 -12.01
C ILE A 143 0.76 42.70 -11.25
N ASN A 144 1.85 42.99 -10.53
CA ASN A 144 2.03 44.24 -9.79
C ASN A 144 2.11 45.46 -10.72
N GLU A 145 2.88 45.41 -11.82
CA GLU A 145 2.91 46.47 -12.83
C GLU A 145 1.53 46.71 -13.45
N ASN A 146 0.80 45.64 -13.79
CA ASN A 146 -0.55 45.74 -14.35
C ASN A 146 -1.56 46.37 -13.37
N HIS A 147 -1.40 46.10 -12.06
CA HIS A 147 -2.17 46.75 -11.00
C HIS A 147 -1.85 48.25 -10.91
N VAL A 148 -0.56 48.63 -10.91
CA VAL A 148 -0.12 50.03 -10.89
C VAL A 148 -0.62 50.80 -12.11
N LEU A 149 -0.53 50.21 -13.31
CA LEU A 149 -1.02 50.83 -14.56
C LEU A 149 -2.53 51.10 -14.52
N LYS A 150 -3.33 50.17 -13.98
CA LYS A 150 -4.78 50.38 -13.76
C LYS A 150 -5.05 51.52 -12.78
N GLN A 151 -4.22 51.65 -11.74
CA GLN A 151 -4.34 52.72 -10.75
C GLN A 151 -3.94 54.10 -11.33
N SER A 152 -2.93 54.15 -12.20
CA SER A 152 -2.55 55.39 -12.90
C SER A 152 -3.61 55.85 -13.91
N ALA A 153 -4.25 54.92 -14.62
CA ALA A 153 -5.34 55.25 -15.56
C ALA A 153 -6.59 55.82 -14.87
N LEU A 154 -6.80 55.50 -13.58
CA LEU A 154 -7.91 56.02 -12.76
C LEU A 154 -7.64 57.40 -12.12
N SER A 155 -6.41 57.93 -12.21
CA SER A 155 -5.99 59.16 -11.52
C SER A 155 -5.72 60.37 -12.43
N THR A 156 -5.85 60.23 -13.75
CA THR A 156 -5.83 61.37 -14.70
C THR A 156 -7.19 62.09 -14.76
N PRO A 157 -7.28 63.39 -14.41
CA PRO A 157 -8.56 64.12 -14.43
C PRO A 157 -8.93 64.59 -15.84
N VAL A 158 -10.09 64.16 -16.33
CA VAL A 158 -10.70 64.68 -17.57
C VAL A 158 -11.17 66.11 -17.34
N LYS A 159 -10.52 67.10 -17.98
CA LYS A 159 -11.02 68.48 -18.02
C LYS A 159 -12.12 68.60 -19.08
N THR A 160 -13.31 68.99 -18.62
CA THR A 160 -14.42 69.41 -19.48
C THR A 160 -14.19 70.81 -20.04
N ALA A 161 -14.54 71.00 -21.32
CA ALA A 161 -14.72 72.32 -21.92
C ALA A 161 -15.91 72.26 -22.89
N SER A 162 -16.88 73.16 -22.68
CA SER A 162 -18.08 73.31 -23.50
C SER A 162 -17.98 74.60 -24.31
N GLY A 163 -18.28 74.57 -25.61
CA GLY A 163 -18.18 75.75 -26.46
C GLY A 163 -18.54 75.50 -27.93
N ARG A 164 -19.77 75.89 -28.29
CA ARG A 164 -20.40 75.92 -29.63
C ARG A 164 -19.45 76.25 -30.81
N PHE A 165 -19.67 75.64 -31.98
CA PHE A 165 -20.18 76.30 -33.21
C PHE A 165 -20.30 75.29 -34.39
N PHE A 166 -21.43 75.34 -35.10
CA PHE A 166 -21.62 74.79 -36.46
C PHE A 166 -21.43 75.96 -37.46
N PRO A 167 -20.95 75.76 -38.72
CA PRO A 167 -21.83 75.22 -39.78
C PRO A 167 -21.20 74.43 -40.97
N SER A 168 -22.08 73.64 -41.60
CA SER A 168 -22.18 73.33 -43.05
C SER A 168 -21.08 72.60 -43.86
N THR A 169 -21.57 71.59 -44.59
CA THR A 169 -21.04 70.93 -45.82
C THR A 169 -20.83 71.93 -46.98
N PRO A 170 -20.09 71.63 -48.10
CA PRO A 170 -19.98 70.30 -48.75
C PRO A 170 -18.68 69.88 -49.49
N VAL A 171 -18.67 68.59 -49.83
CA VAL A 171 -18.04 67.88 -50.99
C VAL A 171 -17.12 68.66 -51.95
N LYS A 172 -15.92 68.12 -52.19
CA LYS A 172 -15.31 68.02 -53.54
C LYS A 172 -14.22 66.93 -53.63
N ASN A 173 -14.30 66.12 -54.68
CA ASN A 173 -13.30 65.12 -55.07
C ASN A 173 -12.11 65.77 -55.80
N LEU A 174 -10.92 65.17 -55.68
CA LEU A 174 -9.86 65.08 -56.71
C LEU A 174 -8.84 64.03 -56.18
N GLN A 175 -8.96 62.73 -56.47
CA GLN A 175 -8.54 61.97 -57.68
C GLN A 175 -7.03 61.92 -57.97
N ASN A 176 -6.55 60.68 -58.13
CA ASN A 176 -5.30 60.21 -58.75
C ASN A 176 -4.02 60.47 -57.93
N ALA A 177 -3.04 59.57 -57.79
CA ALA A 177 -2.93 58.12 -58.06
C ALA A 177 -1.75 57.60 -57.16
N GLU A 178 -1.20 56.37 -57.19
CA GLU A 178 -1.29 55.22 -58.09
C GLU A 178 -1.46 53.90 -57.28
N GLU A 179 -1.16 52.76 -57.90
CA GLU A 179 -1.36 51.38 -57.45
C GLU A 179 -0.10 50.77 -56.78
N ASN A 180 -0.26 49.97 -55.72
CA ASN A 180 -0.19 48.50 -55.91
C ASN A 180 -0.67 47.65 -54.73
N GLN A 181 -1.20 46.49 -55.10
CA GLN A 181 -2.04 45.59 -54.32
C GLN A 181 -1.29 44.80 -53.24
N LEU A 182 -1.92 44.57 -52.08
CA LEU A 182 -2.49 43.24 -51.78
C LEU A 182 -3.42 43.29 -50.55
N ALA A 183 -4.45 42.44 -50.58
CA ALA A 183 -5.66 42.60 -49.75
C ALA A 183 -5.46 42.28 -48.27
N GLY A 184 -6.04 43.13 -47.41
CA GLY A 184 -6.46 42.71 -46.07
C GLY A 184 -7.92 42.26 -46.08
N THR A 185 -8.27 41.33 -45.20
CA THR A 185 -9.67 41.01 -44.89
C THR A 185 -9.85 40.94 -43.38
N MET A 186 -10.90 41.58 -42.88
CA MET A 186 -11.25 41.65 -41.47
C MET A 186 -11.59 40.26 -40.91
N PHE A 187 -11.23 40.00 -39.66
CA PHE A 187 -11.80 38.89 -38.90
C PHE A 187 -13.25 39.21 -38.53
N THR A 188 -14.19 38.79 -39.38
CA THR A 188 -15.60 38.62 -39.01
C THR A 188 -15.80 37.26 -38.35
N THR A 189 -16.50 37.24 -37.22
CA THR A 189 -16.88 36.03 -36.47
C THR A 189 -17.61 35.01 -37.34
N PRO A 190 -17.15 33.74 -37.44
CA PRO A 190 -17.93 32.67 -38.04
C PRO A 190 -19.01 32.16 -37.08
N ALA A 191 -20.18 31.83 -37.64
CA ALA A 191 -21.33 31.37 -36.89
C ALA A 191 -21.28 29.87 -36.52
N ARG A 192 -22.10 29.54 -35.53
CA ARG A 192 -22.57 28.18 -35.17
C ARG A 192 -22.91 27.34 -36.41
N ILE A 193 -22.07 26.36 -36.74
CA ILE A 193 -22.41 25.27 -37.68
C ILE A 193 -22.90 24.07 -36.87
N GLN A 194 -24.04 23.53 -37.29
CA GLN A 194 -24.67 22.34 -36.74
C GLN A 194 -24.45 21.18 -37.71
N GLU A 195 -23.41 20.37 -37.49
CA GLU A 195 -23.17 19.17 -38.31
C GLU A 195 -23.87 17.95 -37.73
N SER A 196 -24.53 17.19 -38.60
CA SER A 196 -25.22 15.95 -38.26
C SER A 196 -24.72 14.80 -39.13
N ARG A 197 -23.85 13.96 -38.54
CA ARG A 197 -23.59 12.54 -38.86
C ARG A 197 -23.11 12.19 -40.28
N GLY A 198 -21.91 11.62 -40.39
CA GLY A 198 -21.48 10.98 -41.64
C GLY A 198 -20.11 10.29 -41.68
N GLY A 199 -19.47 9.95 -40.56
CA GLY A 199 -18.17 9.26 -40.59
C GLY A 199 -17.70 8.81 -39.22
N SER A 200 -16.95 7.71 -39.15
CA SER A 200 -16.40 7.14 -37.91
C SER A 200 -15.17 7.91 -37.43
N HIS A 201 -15.35 9.16 -37.04
CA HIS A 201 -14.36 9.87 -36.26
C HIS A 201 -14.42 9.31 -34.83
N ILE A 202 -13.39 8.57 -34.42
CA ILE A 202 -13.20 8.25 -33.00
C ILE A 202 -13.03 9.60 -32.30
N ASP A 203 -13.88 9.89 -31.31
CA ASP A 203 -13.71 11.06 -30.45
C ASP A 203 -12.34 10.94 -29.77
N PRO A 204 -11.42 11.94 -29.87
CA PRO A 204 -10.08 11.86 -29.28
C PRO A 204 -10.05 11.44 -27.80
N GLN A 205 -11.14 11.69 -27.06
CA GLN A 205 -11.27 11.24 -25.66
C GLN A 205 -11.34 9.71 -25.51
N ASN A 206 -11.69 8.94 -26.54
CA ASN A 206 -11.70 7.47 -26.44
C ASN A 206 -10.29 6.88 -26.53
N GLU A 207 -9.39 7.43 -27.36
CA GLU A 207 -8.00 6.97 -27.48
C GLU A 207 -7.24 7.18 -26.15
N ASP A 208 -7.40 8.37 -25.55
CA ASP A 208 -6.97 8.70 -24.18
C ASP A 208 -7.43 7.69 -23.11
N VAL A 209 -8.65 7.14 -23.26
CA VAL A 209 -9.26 6.18 -22.32
C VAL A 209 -8.76 4.76 -22.59
N ASP A 210 -8.54 4.38 -23.85
CA ASP A 210 -7.88 3.13 -24.24
C ASP A 210 -6.45 3.07 -23.68
N ASP A 211 -5.67 4.15 -23.80
CA ASP A 211 -4.33 4.24 -23.23
C ASP A 211 -4.32 4.15 -21.70
N LEU A 212 -5.27 4.81 -21.01
CA LEU A 212 -5.46 4.63 -19.57
C LEU A 212 -5.72 3.16 -19.22
N ILE A 213 -6.66 2.51 -19.91
CA ILE A 213 -7.04 1.11 -19.67
C ILE A 213 -5.83 0.19 -19.91
N ASN A 214 -5.13 0.35 -21.03
CA ASN A 214 -3.93 -0.42 -21.36
C ASN A 214 -2.81 -0.24 -20.32
N CYS A 215 -2.67 0.96 -19.77
CA CYS A 215 -1.74 1.26 -18.68
C CYS A 215 -2.11 0.53 -17.38
N VAL A 216 -3.37 0.56 -16.96
CA VAL A 216 -3.79 0.08 -15.61
C VAL A 216 -4.31 -1.36 -15.57
N THR A 217 -4.56 -1.99 -16.72
CA THR A 217 -4.94 -3.41 -16.82
C THR A 217 -3.82 -4.34 -16.34
N LYS A 218 -2.55 -3.90 -16.48
CA LYS A 218 -1.39 -4.60 -15.91
C LYS A 218 -1.19 -4.19 -14.46
N ASN A 219 -0.60 -5.07 -13.65
CA ASN A 219 -0.14 -4.70 -12.31
C ASN A 219 1.01 -3.68 -12.43
N VAL A 220 0.69 -2.40 -12.24
CA VAL A 220 1.65 -1.27 -12.25
C VAL A 220 2.31 -1.05 -10.88
N GLY A 221 1.97 -1.86 -9.89
CA GLY A 221 2.57 -1.85 -8.56
C GLY A 221 2.27 -0.59 -7.73
N PHE A 222 3.21 -0.29 -6.84
CA PHE A 222 3.06 0.70 -5.77
C PHE A 222 4.24 1.67 -5.77
N SER A 223 3.97 2.94 -5.46
CA SER A 223 5.00 3.96 -5.26
C SER A 223 4.87 4.55 -3.85
N GLN A 224 5.92 4.41 -3.02
CA GLN A 224 5.88 4.80 -1.61
C GLN A 224 4.66 4.21 -0.85
N GLY A 225 4.35 2.94 -1.13
CA GLY A 225 3.19 2.22 -0.59
C GLY A 225 1.82 2.65 -1.14
N LYS A 226 1.77 3.47 -2.20
CA LYS A 226 0.52 3.95 -2.80
C LYS A 226 0.21 3.23 -4.12
N PRO A 227 -1.02 2.70 -4.30
CA PRO A 227 -1.39 1.94 -5.50
C PRO A 227 -1.42 2.84 -6.74
N VAL A 228 -0.52 2.58 -7.70
CA VAL A 228 -0.29 3.49 -8.84
C VAL A 228 -1.52 3.59 -9.73
N ALA A 229 -2.16 2.47 -10.08
CA ALA A 229 -3.35 2.46 -10.94
C ALA A 229 -4.51 3.29 -10.37
N ALA A 230 -4.82 3.17 -9.07
CA ALA A 230 -5.86 3.97 -8.42
C ALA A 230 -5.61 5.49 -8.56
N PHE A 231 -4.37 5.95 -8.32
CA PHE A 231 -4.01 7.36 -8.46
C PHE A 231 -4.02 7.83 -9.92
N THR A 232 -3.60 6.99 -10.86
CA THR A 232 -3.66 7.30 -12.31
C THR A 232 -5.11 7.43 -12.77
N ILE A 233 -5.97 6.43 -12.49
CA ILE A 233 -7.40 6.46 -12.81
C ILE A 233 -8.06 7.72 -12.25
N TYR A 234 -7.85 8.02 -10.96
CA TYR A 234 -8.45 9.18 -10.32
C TYR A 234 -8.01 10.52 -10.95
N LYS A 235 -6.72 10.66 -11.30
CA LYS A 235 -6.19 11.86 -11.98
C LYS A 235 -6.77 12.04 -13.39
N CYS A 236 -6.88 10.96 -14.17
CA CYS A 236 -7.49 11.02 -15.50
C CYS A 236 -8.98 11.41 -15.43
N LEU A 237 -9.75 10.81 -14.50
CA LEU A 237 -11.16 11.16 -14.29
C LEU A 237 -11.37 12.61 -13.84
N LEU A 238 -10.44 13.18 -13.05
CA LEU A 238 -10.43 14.61 -12.74
C LEU A 238 -10.10 15.47 -13.97
N HIS A 239 -9.07 15.09 -14.74
CA HIS A 239 -8.62 15.83 -15.92
C HIS A 239 -9.72 15.94 -16.98
N TRP A 240 -10.39 14.82 -17.28
CA TRP A 240 -11.53 14.77 -18.21
C TRP A 240 -12.86 15.25 -17.60
N LYS A 241 -12.86 15.72 -16.34
CA LYS A 241 -14.06 16.13 -15.57
C LYS A 241 -15.19 15.08 -15.56
N SER A 242 -14.86 13.80 -15.62
CA SER A 242 -15.84 12.71 -15.79
C SER A 242 -16.88 12.64 -14.66
N PHE A 243 -16.58 13.22 -13.49
CA PHE A 243 -17.51 13.30 -12.35
C PHE A 243 -18.68 14.28 -12.58
N GLU A 244 -18.49 15.30 -13.42
CA GLU A 244 -19.49 16.33 -13.77
C GLU A 244 -20.29 15.95 -15.03
N ALA A 245 -19.89 14.88 -15.73
CA ALA A 245 -20.47 14.46 -17.01
C ALA A 245 -21.82 13.76 -16.84
N GLU A 246 -22.85 14.23 -17.55
CA GLU A 246 -24.18 13.60 -17.54
C GLU A 246 -24.21 12.27 -18.30
N ARG A 247 -23.29 12.08 -19.24
CA ARG A 247 -23.05 10.84 -20.00
C ARG A 247 -21.56 10.65 -20.19
N THR A 248 -21.06 9.46 -19.87
CA THR A 248 -19.69 9.02 -20.13
C THR A 248 -19.66 7.50 -20.09
N ASN A 249 -18.88 6.87 -20.97
CA ASN A 249 -18.64 5.42 -21.00
C ASN A 249 -17.42 5.01 -20.16
N VAL A 250 -16.58 5.96 -19.73
CA VAL A 250 -15.29 5.68 -19.06
C VAL A 250 -15.49 4.86 -17.80
N PHE A 251 -16.53 5.16 -17.00
CA PHE A 251 -16.85 4.38 -15.81
C PHE A 251 -17.21 2.93 -16.13
N ASP A 252 -18.04 2.69 -17.15
CA ASP A 252 -18.44 1.32 -17.54
C ASP A 252 -17.24 0.51 -18.05
N ARG A 253 -16.35 1.15 -18.82
CA ARG A 253 -15.09 0.53 -19.27
C ARG A 253 -14.16 0.19 -18.11
N LEU A 254 -14.02 1.10 -17.12
CA LEU A 254 -13.24 0.86 -15.90
C LEU A 254 -13.86 -0.26 -15.04
N ILE A 255 -15.19 -0.31 -14.91
CA ILE A 255 -15.91 -1.38 -14.22
C ILE A 255 -15.62 -2.73 -14.89
N GLN A 256 -15.75 -2.82 -16.22
CA GLN A 256 -15.46 -4.05 -16.97
C GLN A 256 -13.99 -4.51 -16.81
N MET A 257 -13.05 -3.56 -16.84
CA MET A 257 -11.62 -3.84 -16.66
C MET A 257 -11.31 -4.35 -15.24
N ILE A 258 -11.82 -3.71 -14.19
CA ILE A 258 -11.67 -4.20 -12.80
C ILE A 258 -12.37 -5.56 -12.63
N GLY A 259 -13.60 -5.68 -13.13
CA GLY A 259 -14.41 -6.90 -13.03
C GLY A 259 -13.83 -8.11 -13.74
N SER A 260 -13.11 -7.90 -14.86
CA SER A 260 -12.37 -8.97 -15.53
C SER A 260 -11.07 -9.32 -14.80
N ALA A 261 -10.37 -8.34 -14.23
CA ALA A 261 -9.12 -8.55 -13.50
C ALA A 261 -9.33 -9.30 -12.16
N ILE A 262 -10.48 -9.12 -11.48
CA ILE A 262 -10.83 -9.89 -10.26
C ILE A 262 -11.52 -11.23 -10.54
N LYS A 263 -11.66 -11.65 -11.82
CA LYS A 263 -12.36 -12.88 -12.19
C LYS A 263 -11.58 -14.15 -11.83
N ASN A 264 -10.26 -14.08 -11.78
CA ASN A 264 -9.44 -15.18 -11.28
C ASN A 264 -9.43 -15.15 -9.75
N GLU A 265 -10.41 -15.82 -9.15
CA GLU A 265 -10.57 -15.85 -7.69
C GLU A 265 -9.44 -16.63 -6.99
N GLU A 266 -8.61 -17.40 -7.72
CA GLU A 266 -7.49 -18.15 -7.12
C GLU A 266 -6.24 -17.32 -6.80
N ASP A 267 -6.01 -16.21 -7.51
CA ASP A 267 -4.81 -15.38 -7.34
C ASP A 267 -4.96 -14.38 -6.19
N ASN A 268 -4.54 -14.80 -4.99
CA ASN A 268 -4.58 -13.98 -3.77
C ASN A 268 -3.78 -12.67 -3.90
N ALA A 269 -2.66 -12.67 -4.63
CA ALA A 269 -1.82 -11.48 -4.79
C ALA A 269 -2.49 -10.44 -5.70
N ASN A 270 -3.07 -10.88 -6.82
CA ASN A 270 -3.88 -10.02 -7.68
C ASN A 270 -5.15 -9.52 -6.99
N LEU A 271 -5.83 -10.36 -6.19
CA LEU A 271 -6.97 -9.93 -5.37
C LEU A 271 -6.56 -8.85 -4.36
N ALA A 272 -5.45 -9.03 -3.64
CA ALA A 272 -4.96 -8.03 -2.69
C ALA A 272 -4.52 -6.72 -3.39
N TYR A 273 -3.86 -6.81 -4.55
CA TYR A 273 -3.55 -5.65 -5.40
C TYR A 273 -4.83 -4.88 -5.79
N TRP A 274 -5.87 -5.57 -6.24
CA TRP A 274 -7.14 -4.93 -6.59
C TRP A 274 -7.90 -4.43 -5.37
N LEU A 275 -7.80 -5.08 -4.21
CA LEU A 275 -8.36 -4.56 -2.95
C LEU A 275 -7.74 -3.21 -2.60
N SER A 276 -6.41 -3.08 -2.66
CA SER A 276 -5.72 -1.81 -2.44
C SER A 276 -6.11 -0.73 -3.45
N ASN A 277 -6.17 -1.08 -4.73
CA ASN A 277 -6.53 -0.13 -5.78
C ASN A 277 -7.99 0.34 -5.67
N THR A 278 -8.95 -0.59 -5.57
CA THR A 278 -10.39 -0.28 -5.49
C THR A 278 -10.74 0.47 -4.21
N SER A 279 -10.22 0.07 -3.05
CA SER A 279 -10.47 0.77 -1.77
C SER A 279 -9.85 2.18 -1.74
N THR A 280 -8.65 2.38 -2.30
CA THR A 280 -8.02 3.70 -2.38
C THR A 280 -8.77 4.60 -3.38
N LEU A 281 -9.18 4.07 -4.54
CA LEU A 281 -9.99 4.81 -5.51
C LEU A 281 -11.36 5.18 -4.94
N LEU A 282 -12.05 4.24 -4.30
CA LEU A 282 -13.31 4.46 -3.60
C LEU A 282 -13.19 5.55 -2.53
N PHE A 283 -12.11 5.54 -1.74
CA PHE A 283 -11.85 6.58 -0.76
C PHE A 283 -11.64 7.96 -1.40
N MET A 284 -10.85 8.06 -2.49
CA MET A 284 -10.65 9.33 -3.18
C MET A 284 -11.98 9.88 -3.74
N LEU A 285 -12.84 9.02 -4.30
CA LEU A 285 -14.20 9.38 -4.72
C LEU A 285 -15.12 9.77 -3.54
N GLN A 286 -14.96 9.15 -2.37
CA GLN A 286 -15.71 9.55 -1.17
C GLN A 286 -15.33 10.94 -0.67
N GLN A 287 -14.09 11.39 -0.88
CA GLN A 287 -13.63 12.74 -0.51
C GLN A 287 -13.98 13.80 -1.57
N SER A 288 -13.98 13.46 -2.86
CA SER A 288 -14.27 14.41 -3.95
C SER A 288 -15.75 14.61 -4.22
N LEU A 289 -16.57 13.57 -4.13
CA LEU A 289 -18.00 13.62 -4.48
C LEU A 289 -18.83 14.06 -3.26
N ARG A 290 -19.37 15.28 -3.30
CA ARG A 290 -20.30 15.78 -2.26
C ARG A 290 -21.56 14.91 -2.23
N SER A 291 -21.93 14.42 -1.05
CA SER A 291 -23.29 13.93 -0.84
C SER A 291 -24.21 15.13 -0.71
N GLY A 292 -25.19 15.26 -1.61
CA GLY A 292 -26.14 16.38 -1.69
C GLY A 292 -27.20 16.37 -0.59
N GLY A 293 -26.79 16.20 0.68
CA GLY A 293 -27.66 16.23 1.85
C GLY A 293 -27.33 17.43 2.74
N THR A 294 -28.30 18.33 2.92
CA THR A 294 -28.24 19.43 3.88
C THR A 294 -28.01 18.89 5.30
N GLY A 295 -26.89 19.27 5.93
CA GLY A 295 -26.60 19.00 7.34
C GLY A 295 -25.68 17.81 7.65
N ALA A 296 -25.26 17.01 6.66
CA ALA A 296 -24.28 15.95 6.92
C ALA A 296 -22.86 16.52 7.08
N THR A 297 -22.36 16.59 8.32
CA THR A 297 -20.92 16.83 8.60
C THR A 297 -20.06 15.90 7.74
N PRO A 298 -19.00 16.42 7.06
CA PRO A 298 -18.15 15.59 6.21
C PRO A 298 -17.56 14.44 7.03
N LEU A 299 -17.51 13.24 6.43
CA LEU A 299 -17.07 12.01 7.09
C LEU A 299 -15.54 11.97 7.30
N ARG A 300 -15.01 12.93 8.07
CA ARG A 300 -13.62 13.04 8.53
C ARG A 300 -13.25 11.97 9.59
N LYS A 301 -13.91 10.81 9.58
CA LYS A 301 -13.87 9.80 10.66
C LYS A 301 -12.80 8.70 10.50
N SER A 302 -11.76 8.93 9.69
CA SER A 302 -10.52 8.15 9.75
C SER A 302 -9.29 9.03 9.55
N PRO A 303 -8.77 9.63 10.63
CA PRO A 303 -7.54 10.42 10.60
C PRO A 303 -6.33 9.62 10.10
N SER A 304 -6.29 8.30 10.31
CA SER A 304 -5.21 7.40 9.90
C SER A 304 -5.05 7.33 8.38
N LEU A 305 -6.10 6.95 7.65
CA LEU A 305 -6.07 6.81 6.18
C LEU A 305 -5.83 8.16 5.47
N VAL A 306 -6.46 9.24 5.94
CA VAL A 306 -6.20 10.60 5.43
C VAL A 306 -4.73 10.99 5.63
N ARG A 307 -4.16 10.71 6.82
CA ARG A 307 -2.77 11.02 7.16
C ARG A 307 -1.76 10.15 6.39
N TRP A 308 -2.09 8.89 6.14
CA TRP A 308 -1.29 7.98 5.31
C TRP A 308 -1.26 8.43 3.84
N MET A 309 -2.41 8.71 3.23
CA MET A 309 -2.47 9.20 1.84
C MET A 309 -1.78 10.56 1.63
N THR A 310 -1.78 11.44 2.62
CA THR A 310 -1.11 12.76 2.55
C THR A 310 0.40 12.72 2.81
N LYS A 311 0.92 11.69 3.51
CA LYS A 311 2.37 11.50 3.71
C LYS A 311 3.02 11.11 2.38
N GLY A 312 3.96 11.90 1.86
CA GLY A 312 4.73 11.57 0.64
C GLY A 312 4.22 12.12 -0.71
N PHE A 313 3.05 12.78 -0.76
CA PHE A 313 2.65 13.59 -1.95
C PHE A 313 2.48 15.06 -1.57
N ARG A 314 3.57 15.71 -1.12
CA ARG A 314 3.65 17.18 -1.06
C ARG A 314 3.92 17.74 -2.46
N SER A 315 2.90 17.69 -3.30
CA SER A 315 2.75 18.57 -4.46
C SER A 315 1.59 19.52 -4.16
N PRO A 316 1.66 20.83 -4.49
CA PRO A 316 0.55 21.77 -4.25
C PRO A 316 -0.79 21.34 -4.88
N ALA A 317 -0.76 20.45 -5.88
CA ALA A 317 -1.95 19.86 -6.48
C ALA A 317 -2.73 18.90 -5.55
N ALA A 318 -2.11 18.36 -4.50
CA ALA A 318 -2.78 17.47 -3.53
C ALA A 318 -3.75 18.22 -2.60
N GLU A 319 -3.61 19.55 -2.47
CA GLU A 319 -4.48 20.40 -1.64
C GLU A 319 -5.77 20.82 -2.38
N ALA A 320 -5.95 20.38 -3.63
CA ALA A 320 -7.11 20.66 -4.47
C ALA A 320 -8.07 19.47 -4.63
N ILE A 321 -8.38 18.72 -3.55
CA ILE A 321 -9.61 17.92 -3.51
C ILE A 321 -10.80 18.89 -3.40
N ARG A 322 -11.15 19.50 -4.53
CA ARG A 322 -12.34 20.34 -4.66
C ARG A 322 -13.57 19.43 -4.61
N PRO A 323 -14.59 19.75 -3.79
CA PRO A 323 -15.85 19.05 -3.87
C PRO A 323 -16.48 19.24 -5.24
N VAL A 324 -16.83 18.14 -5.91
CA VAL A 324 -17.46 18.13 -7.23
C VAL A 324 -18.93 17.73 -7.08
N ASP A 325 -19.82 18.39 -7.83
CA ASP A 325 -21.24 18.05 -7.90
C ASP A 325 -21.43 16.83 -8.82
N ALA A 326 -21.30 15.65 -8.21
CA ALA A 326 -21.30 14.36 -8.86
C ALA A 326 -22.61 14.07 -9.63
N LYS A 327 -22.50 13.78 -10.93
CA LYS A 327 -23.62 13.24 -11.73
C LYS A 327 -23.83 11.74 -11.48
N ALA A 328 -25.00 11.24 -11.89
CA ALA A 328 -25.39 9.84 -11.68
C ALA A 328 -24.35 8.78 -12.12
N PRO A 329 -23.64 8.90 -13.26
CA PRO A 329 -22.62 7.92 -13.65
C PRO A 329 -21.48 7.77 -12.62
N ALA A 330 -21.04 8.88 -12.02
CA ALA A 330 -19.98 8.87 -11.00
C ALA A 330 -20.46 8.27 -9.67
N LEU A 331 -21.73 8.47 -9.32
CA LEU A 331 -22.34 7.85 -8.14
C LEU A 331 -22.51 6.33 -8.33
N HIS A 332 -22.90 5.88 -9.52
CA HIS A 332 -22.95 4.46 -9.86
C HIS A 332 -21.55 3.83 -9.84
N PHE A 333 -20.55 4.47 -10.42
CA PHE A 333 -19.15 4.01 -10.37
C PHE A 333 -18.64 3.83 -8.92
N LYS A 334 -18.95 4.78 -8.05
CA LYS A 334 -18.63 4.71 -6.61
C LYS A 334 -19.33 3.52 -5.92
N GLN A 335 -20.58 3.21 -6.28
CA GLN A 335 -21.29 2.04 -5.75
C GLN A 335 -20.67 0.73 -6.24
N GLN A 336 -20.33 0.64 -7.53
CA GLN A 336 -19.67 -0.54 -8.10
C GLN A 336 -18.29 -0.79 -7.49
N LEU A 337 -17.52 0.26 -7.19
CA LEU A 337 -16.25 0.12 -6.46
C LEU A 337 -16.44 -0.37 -5.02
N ALA A 338 -17.51 0.02 -4.34
CA ALA A 338 -17.84 -0.52 -3.02
C ALA A 338 -18.20 -2.02 -3.10
N ALA A 339 -19.03 -2.40 -4.07
CA ALA A 339 -19.37 -3.80 -4.34
C ALA A 339 -18.13 -4.64 -4.70
N TYR A 340 -17.16 -4.09 -5.44
CA TYR A 340 -15.89 -4.78 -5.70
C TYR A 340 -15.02 -4.93 -4.46
N VAL A 341 -14.91 -3.91 -3.60
CA VAL A 341 -14.20 -4.03 -2.31
C VAL A 341 -14.83 -5.12 -1.44
N GLU A 342 -16.17 -5.14 -1.34
CA GLU A 342 -16.90 -6.15 -0.59
C GLU A 342 -16.69 -7.56 -1.19
N LYS A 343 -16.86 -7.73 -2.51
CA LYS A 343 -16.63 -9.01 -3.19
C LYS A 343 -15.21 -9.54 -3.01
N ILE A 344 -14.18 -8.68 -3.12
CA ILE A 344 -12.79 -9.13 -2.95
C ILE A 344 -12.54 -9.57 -1.50
N ILE A 345 -13.05 -8.82 -0.52
CA ILE A 345 -12.96 -9.21 0.90
C ILE A 345 -13.70 -10.53 1.14
N GLU A 346 -14.87 -10.75 0.54
CA GLU A 346 -15.65 -11.99 0.64
C GLU A 346 -14.87 -13.20 0.10
N ILE A 347 -14.27 -13.10 -1.10
CA ILE A 347 -13.43 -14.18 -1.67
C ILE A 347 -12.24 -14.50 -0.76
N MET A 348 -11.49 -13.48 -0.32
CA MET A 348 -10.32 -13.68 0.54
C MET A 348 -10.72 -14.25 1.91
N TRP A 349 -11.86 -13.82 2.44
CA TRP A 349 -12.44 -14.32 3.68
C TRP A 349 -12.87 -15.78 3.58
N ASP A 350 -13.60 -16.19 2.53
CA ASP A 350 -14.08 -17.56 2.42
C ASP A 350 -12.93 -18.57 2.20
N LYS A 351 -11.84 -18.15 1.55
CA LYS A 351 -10.59 -18.91 1.51
C LYS A 351 -9.97 -19.11 2.88
N LEU A 352 -9.72 -18.01 3.61
CA LEU A 352 -9.17 -18.06 4.97
C LEU A 352 -10.05 -18.93 5.87
N LYS A 353 -11.36 -18.70 5.86
CA LYS A 353 -12.36 -19.46 6.62
C LYS A 353 -12.31 -20.96 6.29
N LYS A 354 -12.14 -21.36 5.02
CA LYS A 354 -11.98 -22.77 4.64
C LYS A 354 -10.71 -23.39 5.23
N GLU A 355 -9.59 -22.66 5.17
CA GLU A 355 -8.29 -23.07 5.71
C GLU A 355 -8.34 -23.19 7.24
N LEU A 356 -8.79 -22.13 7.92
CA LEU A 356 -9.03 -22.10 9.37
C LEU A 356 -9.95 -23.24 9.81
N ASN A 357 -11.06 -23.49 9.13
CA ASN A 357 -12.00 -24.58 9.48
C ASN A 357 -11.35 -25.96 9.40
N THR A 358 -10.47 -26.18 8.41
CA THR A 358 -9.75 -27.45 8.24
C THR A 358 -8.86 -27.73 9.46
N SER A 359 -8.18 -26.72 9.97
CA SER A 359 -7.32 -26.81 11.16
C SER A 359 -8.12 -26.81 12.48
N LEU A 360 -9.13 -25.94 12.61
CA LEU A 360 -9.98 -25.80 13.80
C LEU A 360 -10.75 -27.08 14.12
N THR A 361 -11.25 -27.79 13.10
CA THR A 361 -11.93 -29.08 13.28
C THR A 361 -11.04 -30.10 14.03
N LEU A 362 -9.71 -29.99 13.88
CA LEU A 362 -8.72 -30.85 14.51
C LEU A 362 -8.21 -30.27 15.85
N CYS A 363 -8.47 -28.98 16.13
CA CYS A 363 -8.19 -28.31 17.41
C CYS A 363 -9.35 -28.37 18.42
N ILE A 364 -10.48 -28.98 18.06
CA ILE A 364 -11.71 -28.99 18.86
C ILE A 364 -11.63 -29.88 20.13
N GLN A 365 -10.81 -30.93 20.09
CA GLN A 365 -10.64 -31.89 21.18
C GLN A 365 -9.15 -32.21 21.39
N ALA A 366 -8.71 -32.24 22.64
CA ALA A 366 -7.42 -32.79 23.03
C ALA A 366 -7.28 -34.24 22.55
N PRO A 367 -6.26 -34.58 21.75
CA PRO A 367 -6.04 -35.97 21.36
C PRO A 367 -5.72 -36.86 22.56
N LYS A 368 -6.06 -38.15 22.45
CA LYS A 368 -5.96 -39.16 23.54
C LYS A 368 -4.55 -39.34 24.13
N THR A 369 -3.52 -38.80 23.48
CA THR A 369 -2.12 -38.81 23.91
C THR A 369 -1.73 -37.60 24.77
N PHE A 370 -2.56 -36.55 24.84
CA PHE A 370 -2.31 -35.35 25.63
C PHE A 370 -2.54 -35.63 27.12
N LYS A 371 -1.52 -35.41 27.95
CA LYS A 371 -1.52 -35.76 29.38
C LYS A 371 -1.59 -34.54 30.33
N GLY A 372 -1.97 -33.37 29.82
CA GLY A 372 -2.38 -32.22 30.64
C GLY A 372 -1.33 -31.57 31.56
N THR A 373 -0.04 -31.92 31.46
CA THR A 373 1.03 -31.31 32.28
C THR A 373 2.43 -31.30 31.61
N ALA A 374 2.55 -31.77 30.38
CA ALA A 374 3.82 -31.74 29.65
C ALA A 374 3.58 -31.54 28.15
N LEU A 375 4.46 -30.74 27.54
CA LEU A 375 4.66 -30.43 26.12
C LEU A 375 3.57 -30.96 25.15
N MET A 376 2.87 -30.05 24.47
CA MET A 376 2.09 -30.37 23.27
C MET A 376 2.93 -31.27 22.36
N SER A 377 2.44 -32.46 22.03
CA SER A 377 3.15 -33.34 21.10
C SER A 377 3.30 -32.64 19.74
N ASP A 378 4.37 -32.91 18.99
CA ASP A 378 4.56 -32.31 17.66
C ASP A 378 3.33 -32.52 16.76
N SER A 379 2.67 -33.67 16.92
CA SER A 379 1.43 -34.05 16.25
C SER A 379 0.18 -33.23 16.63
N THR A 380 0.17 -32.53 17.77
CA THR A 380 -0.90 -31.60 18.19
C THR A 380 -0.53 -30.15 17.94
N ALA A 381 0.73 -29.79 18.15
CA ALA A 381 1.25 -28.46 17.87
C ALA A 381 0.98 -28.00 16.43
N LYS A 382 1.00 -28.95 15.47
CA LYS A 382 0.74 -28.71 14.03
C LYS A 382 -0.65 -28.17 13.69
N TYR A 383 -1.70 -28.51 14.45
CA TYR A 383 -3.07 -28.08 14.10
C TYR A 383 -3.25 -26.59 14.42
N TRP A 384 -2.74 -26.15 15.57
CA TRP A 384 -2.63 -24.74 15.90
C TRP A 384 -1.64 -24.01 14.98
N GLN A 385 -0.57 -24.68 14.54
CA GLN A 385 0.35 -24.11 13.57
C GLN A 385 -0.33 -23.81 12.24
N GLY A 386 -1.16 -24.72 11.70
CA GLY A 386 -1.92 -24.47 10.48
C GLY A 386 -2.98 -23.36 10.59
N ILE A 387 -3.41 -22.99 11.80
CA ILE A 387 -4.24 -21.78 12.02
C ILE A 387 -3.37 -20.52 11.87
N ILE A 388 -2.17 -20.53 12.48
CA ILE A 388 -1.21 -19.42 12.44
C ILE A 388 -0.68 -19.20 11.02
N GLU A 389 -0.29 -20.28 10.32
CA GLU A 389 0.19 -20.24 8.93
C GLU A 389 -0.85 -19.62 7.98
N GLY A 390 -2.14 -19.95 8.12
CA GLY A 390 -3.20 -19.34 7.31
C GLY A 390 -3.42 -17.85 7.62
N LEU A 391 -3.31 -17.45 8.90
CA LEU A 391 -3.35 -16.04 9.30
C LEU A 391 -2.14 -15.26 8.75
N ASP A 392 -0.94 -15.82 8.82
CA ASP A 392 0.31 -15.22 8.33
C ASP A 392 0.37 -15.14 6.80
N ALA A 393 -0.06 -16.18 6.10
CA ALA A 393 -0.09 -16.20 4.64
C ALA A 393 -1.00 -15.09 4.09
N LEU A 394 -2.19 -14.94 4.68
CA LEU A 394 -3.10 -13.84 4.35
C LEU A 394 -2.51 -12.48 4.73
N LEU A 395 -2.01 -12.33 5.96
CA LEU A 395 -1.47 -11.07 6.44
C LEU A 395 -0.26 -10.60 5.62
N SER A 396 0.62 -11.51 5.23
CA SER A 396 1.77 -11.23 4.36
C SER A 396 1.30 -10.76 2.98
N THR A 397 0.36 -11.47 2.36
CA THR A 397 -0.26 -11.07 1.08
C THR A 397 -0.87 -9.67 1.13
N LEU A 398 -1.57 -9.33 2.22
CA LEU A 398 -2.19 -8.02 2.42
C LEU A 398 -1.14 -6.91 2.69
N LYS A 399 -0.07 -7.21 3.43
CA LYS A 399 1.05 -6.29 3.71
C LYS A 399 1.85 -5.97 2.44
N GLU A 400 2.24 -6.98 1.66
CA GLU A 400 3.00 -6.84 0.41
C GLU A 400 2.26 -6.01 -0.64
N ASN A 401 0.93 -6.09 -0.65
CA ASN A 401 0.07 -5.31 -1.53
C ASN A 401 -0.42 -3.98 -0.91
N PHE A 402 0.16 -3.54 0.21
CA PHE A 402 -0.16 -2.27 0.88
C PHE A 402 -1.67 -2.05 1.12
N VAL A 403 -2.40 -3.10 1.49
CA VAL A 403 -3.84 -3.01 1.76
C VAL A 403 -4.09 -2.05 2.93
N PRO A 404 -5.07 -1.13 2.84
CA PRO A 404 -5.36 -0.20 3.92
C PRO A 404 -5.57 -0.89 5.27
N LEU A 405 -4.82 -0.46 6.30
CA LEU A 405 -4.74 -1.10 7.61
C LEU A 405 -6.11 -1.41 8.25
N VAL A 406 -7.07 -0.51 8.08
CA VAL A 406 -8.45 -0.66 8.59
C VAL A 406 -9.18 -1.88 7.99
N LEU A 407 -8.84 -2.27 6.76
CA LEU A 407 -9.37 -3.49 6.14
C LEU A 407 -8.66 -4.74 6.69
N ILE A 408 -7.33 -4.68 6.86
CA ILE A 408 -6.55 -5.79 7.44
C ILE A 408 -7.05 -6.11 8.86
N GLN A 409 -7.14 -5.09 9.73
CA GLN A 409 -7.67 -5.22 11.09
C GLN A 409 -9.07 -5.85 11.10
N LYS A 410 -9.97 -5.41 10.20
CA LYS A 410 -11.32 -5.99 10.10
C LYS A 410 -11.32 -7.47 9.73
N ILE A 411 -10.51 -7.86 8.74
CA ILE A 411 -10.43 -9.25 8.29
C ILE A 411 -9.85 -10.14 9.40
N LEU A 412 -8.81 -9.67 10.11
CA LEU A 412 -8.24 -10.38 11.26
C LEU A 412 -9.22 -10.49 12.44
N SER A 413 -9.92 -9.42 12.81
CA SER A 413 -10.94 -9.50 13.87
C SER A 413 -12.08 -10.45 13.49
N GLN A 414 -12.47 -10.50 12.22
CA GLN A 414 -13.44 -11.48 11.71
C GLN A 414 -12.92 -12.92 11.81
N ALA A 415 -11.63 -13.16 11.55
CA ALA A 415 -10.97 -14.45 11.73
C ALA A 415 -10.95 -14.90 13.20
N PHE A 416 -10.58 -14.01 14.12
CA PHE A 416 -10.56 -14.28 15.55
C PHE A 416 -11.98 -14.50 16.10
N SER A 417 -12.99 -13.78 15.59
CA SER A 417 -14.40 -14.03 15.91
C SER A 417 -14.89 -15.41 15.45
N LEU A 418 -14.47 -15.87 14.26
CA LEU A 418 -14.74 -17.23 13.77
C LEU A 418 -14.11 -18.30 14.69
N ILE A 419 -12.83 -18.13 15.03
CA ILE A 419 -12.11 -19.02 15.97
C ILE A 419 -12.84 -19.08 17.32
N ASN A 420 -13.21 -17.92 17.88
CA ASN A 420 -13.97 -17.83 19.13
C ASN A 420 -15.27 -18.63 19.04
N VAL A 421 -16.11 -18.37 18.02
CA VAL A 421 -17.42 -19.00 17.89
C VAL A 421 -17.30 -20.50 17.69
N GLN A 422 -16.35 -20.99 16.90
CA GLN A 422 -16.20 -22.43 16.67
C GLN A 422 -15.73 -23.19 17.90
N LEU A 423 -14.66 -22.70 18.56
CA LEU A 423 -14.16 -23.35 19.77
C LEU A 423 -15.17 -23.26 20.92
N TRP A 424 -15.86 -22.12 21.07
CA TRP A 424 -16.87 -21.96 22.12
C TRP A 424 -18.10 -22.83 21.87
N ASN A 425 -18.65 -22.87 20.64
CA ASN A 425 -19.75 -23.78 20.29
C ASN A 425 -19.36 -25.24 20.52
N SER A 426 -18.13 -25.60 20.16
CA SER A 426 -17.58 -26.94 20.37
C SER A 426 -17.56 -27.33 21.85
N VAL A 427 -17.10 -26.45 22.75
CA VAL A 427 -17.12 -26.70 24.20
C VAL A 427 -18.56 -26.79 24.71
N MET A 428 -19.42 -25.83 24.36
CA MET A 428 -20.76 -25.73 24.94
C MET A 428 -21.76 -26.80 24.45
N THR A 429 -21.56 -27.35 23.24
CA THR A 429 -22.51 -28.28 22.61
C THR A 429 -22.15 -29.75 22.86
N ARG A 430 -20.91 -30.06 23.25
CA ARG A 430 -20.41 -31.43 23.39
C ARG A 430 -19.90 -31.68 24.83
N PRO A 431 -20.63 -32.43 25.68
CA PRO A 431 -20.22 -32.70 27.05
C PRO A 431 -18.80 -33.25 27.20
N ASP A 432 -18.35 -34.10 26.27
CA ASP A 432 -16.99 -34.67 26.22
C ASP A 432 -15.88 -33.61 26.13
N ASN A 433 -16.21 -32.39 25.68
CA ASN A 433 -15.26 -31.29 25.52
C ASN A 433 -15.11 -30.46 26.81
N CYS A 434 -16.01 -30.62 27.77
CA CYS A 434 -15.98 -29.96 29.06
C CYS A 434 -15.13 -30.75 30.07
N SER A 435 -13.83 -30.86 29.82
CA SER A 435 -12.87 -31.52 30.73
C SER A 435 -11.63 -30.67 30.95
N PHE A 436 -10.99 -30.81 32.11
CA PHE A 436 -9.73 -30.14 32.46
C PHE A 436 -8.63 -30.38 31.40
N ILE A 437 -8.51 -31.62 30.91
CA ILE A 437 -7.55 -32.02 29.88
C ILE A 437 -7.80 -31.25 28.57
N ASN A 438 -9.07 -31.05 28.18
CA ASN A 438 -9.41 -30.25 27.01
C ASN A 438 -9.23 -28.75 27.26
N GLY A 439 -9.47 -28.28 28.49
CA GLY A 439 -9.18 -26.92 28.92
C GLY A 439 -7.70 -26.56 28.75
N GLU A 440 -6.79 -27.37 29.32
CA GLU A 440 -5.34 -27.15 29.19
C GLU A 440 -4.87 -27.23 27.73
N TYR A 441 -5.44 -28.13 26.92
CA TYR A 441 -5.14 -28.21 25.48
C TYR A 441 -5.54 -26.94 24.71
N LEU A 442 -6.77 -26.46 24.93
CA LEU A 442 -7.29 -25.24 24.30
C LEU A 442 -6.52 -24.01 24.80
N LYS A 443 -6.13 -23.97 26.08
CA LYS A 443 -5.29 -22.93 26.66
C LYS A 443 -3.93 -22.84 25.97
N SER A 444 -3.20 -23.95 25.83
CA SER A 444 -1.94 -23.99 25.09
C SER A 444 -2.08 -23.55 23.62
N GLY A 445 -3.23 -23.78 23.01
CA GLY A 445 -3.55 -23.27 21.67
C GLY A 445 -3.81 -21.77 21.62
N LEU A 446 -4.57 -21.24 22.58
CA LEU A 446 -4.85 -19.82 22.72
C LEU A 446 -3.59 -19.01 23.07
N GLU A 447 -2.68 -19.56 23.87
CA GLU A 447 -1.37 -18.96 24.16
C GLU A 447 -0.53 -18.77 22.88
N LYS A 448 -0.59 -19.71 21.93
CA LYS A 448 0.05 -19.51 20.62
C LYS A 448 -0.58 -18.38 19.80
N LEU A 449 -1.91 -18.22 19.86
CA LEU A 449 -2.61 -17.12 19.18
C LEU A 449 -2.35 -15.76 19.86
N GLU A 450 -2.18 -15.74 21.18
CA GLU A 450 -1.74 -14.55 21.93
C GLU A 450 -0.33 -14.13 21.50
N ASN A 451 0.61 -15.08 21.45
CA ASN A 451 1.98 -14.83 20.97
C ASN A 451 1.99 -14.32 19.53
N TRP A 452 1.19 -14.91 18.63
CA TRP A 452 1.06 -14.42 17.25
C TRP A 452 0.55 -12.96 17.18
N CYS A 453 -0.39 -12.58 18.05
CA CYS A 453 -0.85 -11.20 18.16
C CYS A 453 0.23 -10.25 18.72
N LEU A 454 1.13 -10.72 19.58
CA LEU A 454 2.24 -9.93 20.13
C LEU A 454 3.41 -9.77 19.14
N GLU A 455 3.71 -10.81 18.37
CA GLU A 455 4.73 -10.78 17.30
C GLU A 455 4.26 -9.95 16.09
N THR A 456 2.96 -10.03 15.78
CA THR A 456 2.31 -9.19 14.78
C THR A 456 2.05 -7.79 15.33
N ASN A 457 3.02 -6.87 15.14
CA ASN A 457 2.93 -5.41 15.43
C ASN A 457 1.48 -4.94 15.65
N ASP A 458 1.18 -4.46 16.87
CA ASP A 458 -0.12 -3.98 17.37
C ASP A 458 -0.97 -3.23 16.33
N GLU A 459 -0.35 -2.47 15.43
CA GLU A 459 -1.03 -1.79 14.33
C GLU A 459 -1.88 -2.73 13.46
N TYR A 460 -1.43 -3.96 13.20
CA TYR A 460 -2.12 -4.94 12.36
C TYR A 460 -3.07 -5.84 13.15
N ALA A 461 -2.63 -6.41 14.27
CA ALA A 461 -3.47 -7.27 15.10
C ALA A 461 -4.65 -6.50 15.73
N GLY A 462 -4.44 -5.23 16.08
CA GLY A 462 -5.47 -4.34 16.63
C GLY A 462 -6.13 -4.96 17.87
N SER A 463 -7.47 -4.92 17.92
CA SER A 463 -8.26 -5.54 19.00
C SER A 463 -8.68 -7.00 18.70
N SER A 464 -8.03 -7.70 17.75
CA SER A 464 -8.48 -9.04 17.35
C SER A 464 -8.40 -10.07 18.50
N TRP A 465 -7.46 -9.89 19.45
CA TRP A 465 -7.36 -10.71 20.67
C TRP A 465 -8.60 -10.62 21.58
N ASP A 466 -9.31 -9.49 21.57
CA ASP A 466 -10.53 -9.29 22.37
C ASP A 466 -11.73 -10.09 21.85
N GLU A 467 -11.71 -10.49 20.58
CA GLU A 467 -12.77 -11.31 19.96
C GLU A 467 -12.79 -12.73 20.54
N LEU A 468 -11.65 -13.22 21.06
CA LEU A 468 -11.51 -14.54 21.71
C LEU A 468 -12.03 -14.59 23.16
N LYS A 469 -12.66 -13.52 23.65
CA LYS A 469 -13.12 -13.41 25.06
C LYS A 469 -13.97 -14.58 25.55
N HIS A 470 -14.88 -15.12 24.73
CA HIS A 470 -15.82 -16.16 25.20
C HIS A 470 -15.12 -17.51 25.35
N ILE A 471 -14.28 -17.89 24.38
CA ILE A 471 -13.50 -19.13 24.50
C ILE A 471 -12.44 -19.01 25.61
N ARG A 472 -11.78 -17.85 25.75
CA ARG A 472 -10.84 -17.59 26.86
C ARG A 472 -11.51 -17.73 28.23
N GLN A 473 -12.72 -17.20 28.40
CA GLN A 473 -13.51 -17.36 29.63
C GLN A 473 -13.89 -18.83 29.88
N ALA A 474 -14.40 -19.54 28.85
CA ALA A 474 -14.77 -20.94 28.97
C ALA A 474 -13.57 -21.84 29.33
N VAL A 475 -12.42 -21.62 28.69
CA VAL A 475 -11.17 -22.31 29.00
C VAL A 475 -10.69 -22.00 30.42
N GLY A 476 -10.80 -20.74 30.86
CA GLY A 476 -10.53 -20.36 32.26
C GLY A 476 -11.34 -21.18 33.25
N PHE A 477 -12.65 -21.34 33.02
CA PHE A 477 -13.50 -22.20 33.87
C PHE A 477 -13.11 -23.68 33.84
N LEU A 478 -12.70 -24.22 32.68
CA LEU A 478 -12.28 -25.62 32.56
C LEU A 478 -10.94 -25.92 33.26
N VAL A 479 -10.07 -24.92 33.40
CA VAL A 479 -8.73 -25.04 34.00
C VAL A 479 -8.72 -24.66 35.50
N CYS A 480 -9.71 -23.90 35.98
CA CYS A 480 -9.84 -23.57 37.40
C CYS A 480 -9.95 -24.82 38.29
N SER A 481 -8.91 -25.10 39.06
CA SER A 481 -8.79 -26.30 39.90
C SER A 481 -9.62 -26.27 41.19
N GLU A 482 -10.40 -25.21 41.44
CA GLU A 482 -11.15 -24.98 42.69
C GLU A 482 -12.62 -25.44 42.65
N LEU A 483 -13.13 -25.96 41.52
CA LEU A 483 -14.43 -26.64 41.48
C LEU A 483 -14.32 -28.08 42.00
N VAL A 484 -13.95 -28.20 43.28
CA VAL A 484 -14.15 -29.40 44.09
C VAL A 484 -15.64 -29.50 44.39
N PHE A 485 -16.32 -30.42 43.70
CA PHE A 485 -17.69 -30.88 44.00
C PHE A 485 -17.65 -32.19 44.81
#